data_AF-A0A3S4PUQ2-F1
#
_entry.id   AF-A0A3S4PUQ2-F1
#
_cell.length_a   1.000
_cell.length_b   1.000
_cell.length_c   1.000
_cell.angle_alpha   90.00
_cell.angle_beta   90.00
_cell.angle_gamma   90.00
#
_symmetry.space_group_name_H-M   'P 1'
#
loop_
_entity.id
_entity.type
_entity.pdbx_description
1 polymer ?
#
loop_
_entity_poly.entity_id
_entity_poly.type
_entity_poly.pdbx_seq_one_letter_code
_entity_poly.pdbx_strand_id
1 'polypeptide(L)'
;MVVKHHHNELLLDHLYVRPSAQGSGIGSVVLAQIFKVADAAALPIKVGALKESASNRFYIRHGFQFVESTDFDNYYVRRSVPTPGPAC
;
A
#
# COMPACT_ATOMS: atom_id res chain seq x y z
N MET A 1 7.72 7.84 -7.00
CA MET A 1 7.47 6.50 -6.44
C MET A 1 8.80 5.97 -5.98
N VAL A 2 9.00 5.79 -4.67
CA VAL A 2 10.19 5.13 -4.13
C VAL A 2 9.69 3.92 -3.36
N VAL A 3 10.00 2.72 -3.86
CA VAL A 3 9.79 1.46 -3.16
C VAL A 3 11.13 1.08 -2.56
N LYS A 4 11.23 1.02 -1.24
CA LYS A 4 12.42 0.53 -0.56
C LYS A 4 12.20 -0.94 -0.24
N HIS A 5 13.12 -1.79 -0.69
CA HIS A 5 13.16 -3.18 -0.28
C HIS A 5 13.80 -3.26 1.10
N HIS A 6 13.05 -3.71 2.09
CA HIS A 6 13.60 -4.15 3.36
C HIS A 6 13.49 -5.68 3.42
N HIS A 7 14.45 -6.38 4.03
CA HIS A 7 14.67 -7.82 3.88
C HIS A 7 13.45 -8.74 4.17
N ASN A 8 12.34 -8.21 4.71
CA ASN A 8 11.09 -8.92 4.98
C ASN A 8 9.79 -8.18 4.56
N GLU A 9 9.88 -7.03 3.88
CA GLU A 9 8.68 -6.25 3.49
C GLU A 9 8.94 -5.27 2.33
N LEU A 10 7.89 -4.96 1.56
CA LEU A 10 7.90 -3.84 0.61
C LEU A 10 7.36 -2.59 1.29
N LEU A 11 8.24 -1.60 1.51
CA LEU A 11 7.85 -0.30 2.04
C LEU A 11 7.58 0.67 0.90
N LEU A 12 6.35 1.14 0.81
CA LEU A 12 5.98 2.23 -0.08
C LEU A 12 5.99 3.53 0.73
N ASP A 13 7.11 4.27 0.63
CA ASP A 13 7.42 5.41 1.50
C ASP A 13 6.46 6.60 1.23
N HIS A 14 6.29 6.98 -0.05
CA HIS A 14 5.37 8.06 -0.43
C HIS A 14 4.81 7.85 -1.85
N LEU A 15 3.49 7.67 -1.96
CA LEU A 15 2.75 7.76 -3.22
C LEU A 15 2.18 9.18 -3.38
N TYR A 16 2.95 10.07 -4.01
CA TYR A 16 2.48 11.42 -4.32
C TYR A 16 1.80 11.45 -5.69
N VAL A 17 0.47 11.48 -5.71
CA VAL A 17 -0.31 11.79 -6.92
C VAL A 17 -0.56 13.30 -6.92
N ARG A 18 -0.15 14.00 -7.98
CA ARG A 18 -0.39 15.45 -8.13
C ARG A 18 -1.88 15.76 -7.86
N PRO A 19 -2.22 16.83 -7.12
CA PRO A 19 -3.59 17.18 -6.79
C PRO A 19 -4.53 17.22 -8.00
N SER A 20 -4.04 17.69 -9.16
CA SER A 20 -4.77 17.77 -10.43
C SER A 20 -5.08 16.43 -11.10
N ALA A 21 -4.53 15.31 -10.58
CA ALA A 21 -4.74 13.95 -11.07
C ALA A 21 -5.34 13.03 -10.00
N GLN A 22 -5.73 13.58 -8.85
CA GLN A 22 -6.45 12.85 -7.81
C GLN A 22 -7.89 12.57 -8.25
N GLY A 23 -8.44 11.42 -7.84
CA GLY A 23 -9.81 11.01 -8.22
C GLY A 23 -9.94 10.38 -9.63
N SER A 24 -8.86 10.31 -10.41
CA SER A 24 -8.87 9.70 -11.76
C SER A 24 -8.49 8.21 -11.79
N GLY A 25 -8.45 7.53 -10.64
CA GLY A 25 -8.15 6.08 -10.55
C GLY A 25 -6.68 5.68 -10.71
N ILE A 26 -5.77 6.63 -10.99
CA ILE A 26 -4.33 6.38 -11.16
C ILE A 26 -3.71 5.70 -9.94
N GLY A 27 -4.08 6.14 -8.73
CA GLY A 27 -3.59 5.52 -7.49
C GLY A 27 -3.98 4.04 -7.38
N SER A 28 -5.19 3.68 -7.81
CA SER A 28 -5.68 2.31 -7.79
C SER A 28 -4.95 1.42 -8.81
N VAL A 29 -4.62 1.94 -10.00
CA VAL A 29 -3.81 1.23 -11.00
C VAL A 29 -2.40 0.94 -10.47
N VAL A 30 -1.78 1.94 -9.83
CA VAL A 30 -0.45 1.77 -9.22
C VAL A 30 -0.49 0.74 -8.09
N LEU A 31 -1.48 0.84 -7.18
CA LEU A 31 -1.64 -0.15 -6.11
C LEU A 31 -1.86 -1.57 -6.65
N ALA A 32 -2.65 -1.73 -7.72
CA ALA A 32 -2.88 -3.05 -8.32
C ALA A 32 -1.58 -3.70 -8.82
N GLN A 33 -0.65 -2.91 -9.39
CA GLN A 33 0.65 -3.44 -9.80
C GLN A 33 1.53 -3.79 -8.61
N ILE A 34 1.54 -2.97 -7.56
CA ILE A 34 2.29 -3.25 -6.33
C ILE A 34 1.74 -4.51 -5.65
N PHE A 35 0.43 -4.70 -5.61
CA PHE A 35 -0.21 -5.89 -5.05
C PHE A 35 0.23 -7.15 -5.78
N LYS A 36 0.29 -7.15 -7.12
CA LYS A 36 0.78 -8.31 -7.88
C LYS A 36 2.21 -8.69 -7.49
N VAL A 37 3.10 -7.70 -7.36
CA VAL A 37 4.50 -7.95 -6.99
C VAL A 37 4.60 -8.47 -5.55
N ALA A 38 3.87 -7.86 -4.63
CA ALA A 38 3.86 -8.25 -3.22
C ALA A 38 3.25 -9.64 -3.00
N ASP A 39 2.13 -9.93 -3.67
CA ASP A 39 1.44 -11.21 -3.61
C ASP A 39 2.31 -12.34 -4.22
N ALA A 40 3.01 -12.07 -5.33
CA ALA A 40 3.97 -13.01 -5.93
C ALA A 40 5.20 -13.27 -5.06
N ALA A 41 5.65 -12.26 -4.31
CA ALA A 41 6.75 -12.39 -3.36
C ALA A 41 6.30 -12.90 -1.97
N ALA A 42 4.99 -13.10 -1.76
CA ALA A 42 4.38 -13.37 -0.46
C ALA A 42 4.76 -12.34 0.63
N LEU A 43 5.00 -11.08 0.27
CA LEU A 43 5.40 -10.02 1.19
C LEU A 43 4.24 -9.07 1.56
N PRO A 44 4.11 -8.66 2.84
CA PRO A 44 3.17 -7.61 3.21
C PRO A 44 3.63 -6.25 2.66
N ILE A 45 2.67 -5.32 2.56
CA ILE A 45 2.90 -3.93 2.15
C ILE A 45 2.57 -3.01 3.32
N LYS A 46 3.52 -2.17 3.74
CA LYS A 46 3.31 -1.11 4.73
C LYS A 46 3.30 0.27 4.05
N VAL A 47 2.37 1.12 4.47
CA VAL A 47 2.23 2.52 4.00
C VAL A 47 2.05 3.47 5.18
N GLY A 48 2.57 4.69 5.05
CA GLY A 48 2.29 5.82 5.94
C GLY A 48 1.43 6.88 5.25
N ALA A 49 0.57 7.56 6.01
CA ALA A 49 -0.18 8.72 5.56
C ALA A 49 -0.40 9.71 6.70
N LEU A 50 -0.27 11.01 6.40
CA LEU A 50 -0.64 12.07 7.33
C LEU A 50 -2.08 11.87 7.83
N LYS A 51 -2.30 12.02 9.14
CA LYS A 51 -3.56 11.72 9.84
C LYS A 51 -4.83 12.26 9.18
N GLU A 52 -4.75 13.48 8.63
CA GLU A 52 -5.92 14.18 8.07
C GLU A 52 -6.02 14.08 6.55
N SER A 53 -5.09 13.36 5.91
CA SER A 53 -5.08 13.22 4.45
C SER A 53 -6.21 12.34 3.93
N ALA A 54 -6.66 12.61 2.70
CA ALA A 54 -7.60 11.75 1.98
C ALA A 54 -7.04 10.33 1.74
N SER A 55 -5.71 10.17 1.81
CA SER A 55 -5.01 8.90 1.64
C SER A 55 -5.42 7.85 2.67
N ASN A 56 -5.78 8.24 3.90
CA ASN A 56 -6.24 7.30 4.93
C ASN A 56 -7.46 6.50 4.46
N ARG A 57 -8.48 7.18 3.94
CA ARG A 57 -9.69 6.52 3.41
C ARG A 57 -9.40 5.71 2.15
N PHE A 58 -8.46 6.18 1.34
CA PHE A 58 -8.03 5.48 0.13
C PHE A 58 -7.38 4.12 0.48
N TYR A 59 -6.44 4.08 1.43
CA TYR A 59 -5.79 2.84 1.83
C TYR A 59 -6.77 1.85 2.46
N ILE A 60 -7.65 2.30 3.35
CA ILE A 60 -8.68 1.44 3.97
C ILE A 60 -9.57 0.79 2.89
N ARG A 61 -10.02 1.55 1.89
CA ARG A 61 -10.83 1.01 0.78
C ARG A 61 -10.09 0.01 -0.09
N HIS A 62 -8.75 0.04 -0.10
CA HIS A 62 -7.90 -0.87 -0.87
C HIS A 62 -7.38 -2.06 -0.04
N GLY A 63 -7.99 -2.34 1.12
CA GLY A 63 -7.71 -3.53 1.91
C GLY A 63 -6.52 -3.41 2.85
N PHE A 64 -6.00 -2.19 3.04
CA PHE A 64 -5.03 -1.93 4.11
C PHE A 64 -5.74 -1.82 5.46
N GLN A 65 -5.12 -2.41 6.48
CA GLN A 65 -5.57 -2.38 7.86
C GLN A 65 -4.71 -1.41 8.66
N PHE A 66 -5.33 -0.59 9.52
CA PHE A 66 -4.61 0.30 10.41
C PHE A 66 -3.78 -0.51 11.40
N VAL A 67 -2.53 -0.09 11.61
CA VAL A 67 -1.60 -0.74 12.54
C VAL A 67 -1.29 0.17 13.71
N GLU A 68 -0.84 1.39 13.44
CA GLU A 68 -0.38 2.33 14.45
C GLU A 68 -0.50 3.77 13.95
N SER A 69 -0.50 4.71 14.90
CA SER A 69 -0.42 6.13 14.63
C SER A 69 0.72 6.72 15.44
N THR A 70 1.50 7.59 14.82
CA THR A 70 2.49 8.46 15.48
C THR A 70 1.92 9.86 15.65
N ASP A 71 2.75 10.86 15.95
CA ASP A 71 2.32 12.25 16.11
C ASP A 71 1.68 12.82 14.83
N PHE A 72 2.22 12.47 13.66
CA PHE A 72 1.81 13.05 12.38
C PHE A 72 1.18 12.05 11.41
N ASP A 73 1.55 10.77 11.50
CA ASP A 73 1.21 9.76 10.51
C ASP A 73 0.39 8.62 11.08
N ASN A 74 -0.49 8.07 10.24
CA ASN A 74 -1.11 6.77 10.39
C ASN A 74 -0.38 5.76 9.50
N TYR A 75 -0.11 4.59 10.05
CA TYR A 75 0.48 3.47 9.33
C TYR A 75 -0.54 2.37 9.11
N TYR A 76 -0.51 1.81 7.91
CA TYR A 76 -1.40 0.74 7.49
C TYR A 76 -0.63 -0.40 6.83
N VAL A 77 -1.12 -1.63 6.97
CA VAL A 77 -0.55 -2.83 6.36
C VAL A 77 -1.61 -3.59 5.58
N ARG A 78 -1.24 -4.04 4.36
CA ARG A 78 -1.97 -5.06 3.61
C ARG A 78 -1.15 -6.35 3.63
N ARG A 79 -1.75 -7.45 4.08
CA ARG A 79 -1.12 -8.78 3.96
C ARG A 79 -1.08 -9.19 2.48
N SER A 80 0.01 -9.83 2.07
CA SER A 80 0.02 -10.56 0.79
C SER A 80 -1.05 -11.65 0.82
N VAL A 81 -1.73 -11.84 -0.30
CA VAL A 81 -2.52 -13.05 -0.52
C VAL A 81 -1.62 -13.96 -1.35
N PRO A 82 -1.02 -15.02 -0.75
CA PRO A 82 -0.27 -15.97 -1.54
C PRO A 82 -1.21 -16.53 -2.60
N THR A 83 -0.81 -16.45 -3.87
CA THR A 83 -1.51 -17.17 -4.92
C THR A 83 -1.41 -18.65 -4.55
N PRO A 84 -2.52 -19.38 -4.34
CA PRO A 84 -2.41 -20.81 -4.09
C PRO A 84 -1.66 -21.40 -5.29
N GLY A 85 -0.49 -21.98 -5.02
CA GLY A 85 0.26 -22.72 -6.03
C GLY A 85 -0.62 -23.83 -6.61
N PRO A 86 -0.32 -24.33 -7.82
CA PRO A 86 -1.11 -25.40 -8.41
C PRO A 86 -1.23 -26.53 -7.39
N ALA A 87 -2.47 -26.90 -7.06
CA ALA A 87 -2.75 -27.98 -6.15
C ALA A 87 -2.30 -29.29 -6.84
N CYS A 88 -1.13 -29.77 -6.43
CA CYS A 88 -0.47 -31.04 -6.77
C CYS A 88 -0.12 -31.28 -8.24
#